data_AF-A0A5E4TI42-F1
#
_entry.id   AF-A0A5E4TI42-F1
#
_cell.length_a   1.000
_cell.length_b   1.000
_cell.length_c   1.000
_cell.angle_alpha   90.00
_cell.angle_beta   90.00
_cell.angle_gamma   90.00
#
_symmetry.space_group_name_H-M   'P 1'
#
loop_
_entity.id
_entity.type
_entity.pdbx_description
1 polymer ?
#
loop_
_entity_poly.entity_id
_entity_poly.type
_entity_poly.pdbx_seq_one_letter_code
_entity_poly.pdbx_strand_id
1 'polypeptide(L)' 'MRVRNIKEMVDGALYYRLVRILPNGKRYQLQISFSAGEMRFRAFVARRLWLLRAELRDSTREASRPASRANAPQLVF' A
#
# COMPACT_ATOMS: atom_id res chain seq x y z
N MET A 1 -19.81 -4.92 -3.43
CA MET A 1 -19.40 -6.17 -4.12
C MET A 1 -17.92 -6.41 -3.85
N ARG A 2 -17.54 -7.48 -3.14
CA ARG A 2 -16.16 -7.71 -2.66
C ARG A 2 -15.39 -8.61 -3.64
N VAL A 3 -14.22 -8.17 -4.09
CA VAL A 3 -13.30 -8.99 -4.88
C VAL A 3 -12.33 -9.69 -3.92
N ARG A 4 -12.17 -11.00 -4.05
CA ARG A 4 -11.16 -11.78 -3.33
C ARG A 4 -9.96 -12.01 -4.24
N ASN A 5 -8.78 -11.64 -3.77
CA ASN A 5 -7.52 -11.92 -4.45
C ASN A 5 -6.82 -13.08 -3.72
N ILE A 6 -6.66 -14.22 -4.39
CA ILE A 6 -6.01 -15.42 -3.86
C ILE A 6 -4.67 -15.56 -4.57
N LYS A 7 -3.59 -15.74 -3.80
CA LYS A 7 -2.26 -16.03 -4.33
C LYS A 7 -2.03 -17.54 -4.22
N GLU A 8 -1.59 -18.15 -5.29
CA GLU A 8 -1.35 -19.59 -5.38
C GLU A 8 -0.03 -19.85 -6.09
N MET A 9 0.78 -20.76 -5.57
CA MET A 9 2.01 -21.20 -6.22
C MET A 9 1.71 -22.55 -6.89
N VAL A 10 1.86 -22.62 -8.21
CA VAL A 10 1.60 -23.81 -9.03
C VAL A 10 2.84 -24.04 -9.87
N ASP A 11 3.44 -25.23 -9.77
CA ASP A 11 4.65 -25.63 -10.52
C ASP A 11 5.80 -24.61 -10.46
N GLY A 12 5.99 -24.00 -9.28
CA GLY A 12 7.01 -22.98 -9.04
C GLY A 12 6.69 -21.58 -9.57
N ALA A 13 5.57 -21.39 -10.26
CA ALA A 13 5.07 -20.10 -10.73
C ALA A 13 4.00 -19.53 -9.79
N LEU A 14 4.03 -18.22 -9.54
CA LEU A 14 3.05 -17.53 -8.72
C LEU A 14 1.89 -17.04 -9.58
N TYR A 15 0.69 -17.51 -9.26
CA TYR A 15 -0.57 -17.10 -9.89
C TYR A 15 -1.44 -16.31 -8.92
N TYR A 16 -2.19 -15.38 -9.47
CA TYR A 16 -3.19 -14.59 -8.76
C TYR A 16 -4.57 -14.93 -9.32
N ARG A 17 -5.48 -15.34 -8.44
CA ARG A 17 -6.87 -15.64 -8.79
C ARG A 17 -7.76 -14.56 -8.19
N LEU A 18 -8.38 -13.79 -9.07
CA LEU A 18 -9.41 -12.82 -8.70
C LEU A 18 -10.77 -13.52 -8.77
N VAL A 19 -11.46 -13.59 -7.63
CA VAL A 19 -12.79 -14.18 -7.52
C VAL A 19 -13.78 -13.11 -7.08
N ARG A 20 -14.89 -12.98 -7.80
CA ARG A 20 -16.01 -12.13 -7.40
C ARG A 20 -17.34 -12.84 -7.66
N ILE A 21 -18.33 -12.57 -6.81
CA ILE A 21 -19.72 -12.95 -7.06
C ILE A 21 -20.41 -11.75 -7.71
N LEU A 22 -21.01 -11.97 -8.88
CA LEU A 22 -21.77 -10.98 -9.63
C LEU A 22 -23.16 -10.78 -8.99
N PRO A 23 -23.86 -9.66 -9.26
CA PRO A 23 -25.20 -9.41 -8.72
C PRO A 23 -26.23 -10.49 -9.08
N ASN A 24 -26.05 -11.17 -10.21
CA ASN A 24 -26.87 -12.29 -10.65
C ASN A 24 -26.50 -13.64 -10.00
N GLY A 25 -25.70 -13.62 -8.92
CA GLY A 25 -25.23 -14.82 -8.22
C GLY A 25 -24.12 -15.61 -8.92
N LYS A 26 -23.78 -15.29 -10.19
CA LYS A 26 -22.72 -16.01 -10.90
C LYS A 26 -21.33 -15.70 -10.32
N ARG A 27 -20.50 -16.73 -10.17
CA ARG A 27 -19.10 -16.57 -9.78
C ARG A 27 -18.24 -16.25 -10.99
N TYR A 28 -17.58 -15.10 -10.97
CA TYR A 28 -16.58 -14.71 -11.95
C TYR A 28 -15.17 -14.95 -11.38
N GLN A 29 -14.32 -15.60 -12.17
CA GLN A 29 -12.96 -15.95 -11.81
C GLN A 29 -12.01 -15.55 -12.94
N LEU A 30 -10.93 -14.87 -12.59
CA LEU A 30 -9.86 -14.50 -13.51
C LEU A 30 -8.52 -14.95 -12.91
N GLN A 31 -7.74 -15.70 -13.68
CA GLN A 31 -6.38 -16.07 -13.34
C GLN A 31 -5.40 -15.15 -14.07
N ILE A 32 -4.45 -14.61 -13.32
CA ILE A 32 -3.44 -13.67 -13.81
C ILE A 32 -2.09 -14.20 -13.36
N SER A 33 -1.14 -14.29 -14.29
CA SER A 33 0.27 -14.53 -14.01
C SER A 33 1.07 -13.26 -14.29
N PHE A 34 2.28 -13.22 -13.74
CA PHE A 34 3.25 -12.18 -14.03
C PHE A 34 4.55 -12.86 -14.43
N SER A 35 5.24 -12.28 -15.39
CA SER A 35 6.61 -12.66 -15.71
C SER A 35 7.55 -12.39 -14.52
N ALA A 36 8.72 -13.03 -14.54
CA ALA A 36 9.74 -12.79 -13.52
C ALA A 36 10.19 -11.31 -13.48
N GLY A 37 10.23 -10.63 -14.63
CA GLY A 37 10.56 -9.20 -14.73
C GLY A 37 9.51 -8.32 -14.05
N GLU A 38 8.23 -8.56 -14.34
CA GLU A 38 7.12 -7.86 -13.69
C GLU A 38 7.10 -8.09 -12.19
N MET A 39 7.37 -9.32 -11.73
CA MET A 39 7.46 -9.62 -10.30
C MET A 39 8.59 -8.86 -9.59
N ARG A 40 9.78 -8.78 -10.22
CA ARG A 40 10.88 -7.96 -9.70
C ARG A 40 10.51 -6.48 -9.65
N PHE A 41 9.88 -5.97 -10.70
CA PHE A 41 9.43 -4.58 -10.75
C PHE A 41 8.39 -4.27 -9.66
N ARG A 42 7.42 -5.17 -9.44
CA ARG A 42 6.43 -5.03 -8.36
C ARG A 42 7.08 -5.00 -6.98
N ALA A 43 8.08 -5.84 -6.74
CA ALA A 43 8.84 -5.84 -5.49
C ALA A 43 9.60 -4.52 -5.28
N PHE A 44 10.24 -4.00 -6.33
CA PHE A 44 10.90 -2.70 -6.32
C PHE A 44 9.92 -1.57 -5.97
N VAL A 45 8.78 -1.49 -6.65
CA VAL A 45 7.74 -0.47 -6.40
C VAL A 45 7.20 -0.58 -4.97
N ALA A 46 6.93 -1.79 -4.48
CA ALA A 46 6.45 -2.01 -3.12
C ALA A 46 7.44 -1.49 -2.06
N ARG A 47 8.75 -1.74 -2.25
CA ARG A 47 9.79 -1.21 -1.37
C ARG A 47 9.84 0.31 -1.41
N ARG A 48 9.75 0.92 -2.60
CA ARG A 48 9.78 2.39 -2.72
C ARG A 48 8.57 3.05 -2.05
N LEU A 49 7.37 2.50 -2.24
CA LEU A 49 6.16 2.97 -1.56
C LEU A 49 6.23 2.82 -0.04
N TRP A 50 6.88 1.76 0.46
CA TRP A 50 7.06 1.57 1.90
C TRP A 50 7.97 2.66 2.50
N LEU A 51 9.10 2.95 1.86
CA LEU A 51 10.01 4.03 2.25
C LEU A 51 9.30 5.39 2.22
N LEU A 52 8.61 5.71 1.12
CA LEU A 52 7.88 6.97 0.98
C LEU A 52 6.81 7.15 2.07
N ARG A 53 6.12 6.07 2.47
CA ARG A 53 5.16 6.11 3.58
C ARG A 53 5.83 6.29 4.94
N ALA A 54 7.07 5.86 5.12
CA ALA A 54 7.83 6.14 6.34
C ALA A 54 8.21 7.63 6.38
N GLU A 55 8.83 8.14 5.31
CA GLU A 55 9.21 9.55 5.16
C GLU A 55 8.01 10.50 5.39
N LEU A 56 6.83 10.16 4.83
CA LEU A 56 5.61 10.95 5.03
C LEU A 56 5.14 10.94 6.49
N ARG A 57 5.20 9.78 7.16
CA ARG A 57 4.81 9.66 8.57
C ARG A 57 5.74 10.47 9.47
N ASP A 58 7.04 10.44 9.20
CA ASP A 58 8.03 11.20 9.96
C ASP A 58 7.85 12.71 9.77
N SER A 59 7.65 13.14 8.51
CA SER A 59 7.32 14.54 8.19
C SER A 59 6.04 15.01 8.90
N THR A 60 5.01 14.16 8.95
CA THR A 60 3.75 14.46 9.64
C THR A 60 3.97 14.59 11.15
N ARG A 61 4.82 13.75 11.73
CA ARG A 61 5.17 13.78 13.16
C ARG A 61 5.97 15.03 13.53
N GLU A 62 6.92 15.44 12.71
CA GLU A 62 7.66 16.69 12.92
C GLU A 62 6.76 17.92 12.77
N ALA A 63 5.86 17.94 11.78
CA ALA A 63 4.90 19.03 11.59
C ALA A 63 3.86 19.15 12.74
N SER A 64 3.59 18.06 13.45
CA SER A 64 2.68 18.03 14.61
C SER A 64 3.40 18.23 15.95
N ARG A 65 4.72 18.44 15.94
CA ARG A 65 5.50 18.73 17.13
C ARG A 65 5.13 20.15 17.61
N PRO A 66 4.63 20.33 18.84
CA PRO A 66 4.28 21.66 19.33
C PRO A 66 5.54 22.53 19.37
N ALA A 67 5.45 23.74 18.83
CA ALA A 67 6.52 24.72 18.92
C ALA A 67 6.93 24.89 20.39
N SER A 68 8.21 24.71 20.70
CA SER A 68 8.72 24.98 22.04
C SER A 68 8.42 26.44 22.38
N ARG A 69 7.64 26.68 23.43
CA ARG A 69 7.29 28.01 23.99
C ARG A 69 8.50 28.75 24.59
N ALA A 70 9.70 28.60 24.04
CA ALA A 70 10.92 29.14 24.62
C ALA A 70 11.19 30.61 24.28
N ASN A 71 10.45 31.23 23.34
CA ASN A 71 10.67 32.64 22.95
C ASN A 71 9.36 33.30 22.46
N ALA A 72 8.33 33.36 23.30
CA ALA A 72 7.26 34.33 23.08
C ALA A 72 7.66 35.62 23.81
N PRO A 73 7.92 36.75 23.12
CA PRO A 73 8.16 38.02 23.80
C PRO A 73 6.92 38.36 24.62
N GLN A 74 7.09 38.59 25.92
CA GLN A 74 6.01 39.06 26.78
C GLN A 74 5.65 40.48 26.34
N LEU A 75 4.45 40.65 25.78
CA LEU A 75 3.86 41.97 25.61
C LEU A 75 3.48 42.48 27.00
N VAL A 76 4.27 43.43 27.50
CA VAL A 76 3.96 44.23 28.68
C VAL A 76 2.97 45.29 28.22
N PHE A 77 1.76 45.27 28.79
CA PHE A 77 0.77 46.35 28.65
C PHE A 77 1.01 47.41 29.72
#